data_AF-A0A5C9EJ17-F1
#
_entry.id   AF-A0A5C9EJ17-F1
#
_cell.length_a   1.000
_cell.length_b   1.000
_cell.length_c   1.000
_cell.angle_alpha   90.00
_cell.angle_beta   90.00
_cell.angle_gamma   90.00
#
_symmetry.space_group_name_H-M   'P 1'
#
loop_
_entity.id
_entity.type
_entity.pdbx_description
1 polymer ?
#
loop_
_entity_poly.entity_id
_entity_poly.type
_entity_poly.pdbx_seq_one_letter_code
_entity_poly.pdbx_strand_id
1 'polypeptide(L)'
;MSWGTDNLPAGPEIEERDDLIIVEGRADVLNLLRIGIKNSIAVQGTSVPKSIIALTKEKNPVTFFGDGDRGGTLILKELLQVAEIDYVARAPEGYEVEELTRKQMIKALQNKKQISEGKISEEIEVDVQETSEEEYTDKEKVLLRFLKKLKVKNKEQIVEAVRNIGLGQAIAFDKKMNQLFEISVGKLYDKLDEYHQSKYLVMDGILTSRLLSRLLKFNVDFVACKNREEELKIPDKITVFYF
;
A
#
# COMPACT_ATOMS: atom_id res chain seq x y z
N MET A 1 16.78 12.17 28.40
CA MET A 1 15.89 11.14 27.84
C MET A 1 16.78 10.12 27.19
N SER A 2 17.26 9.19 28.00
CA SER A 2 18.05 8.05 27.58
C SER A 2 17.79 6.90 28.55
N TRP A 3 17.89 5.66 28.08
CA TRP A 3 17.53 4.47 28.84
C TRP A 3 18.54 3.34 28.63
N GLY A 4 18.71 2.53 29.68
CA GLY A 4 19.52 1.32 29.66
C GLY A 4 21.03 1.57 29.55
N THR A 5 21.78 0.47 29.50
CA THR A 5 23.25 0.47 29.37
C THR A 5 23.73 1.07 28.05
N ASP A 6 22.91 0.99 27.01
CA ASP A 6 23.19 1.49 25.68
C ASP A 6 22.83 2.98 25.51
N ASN A 7 22.31 3.62 26.57
CA ASN A 7 21.96 5.05 26.61
C ASN A 7 21.00 5.48 25.48
N LEU A 8 20.05 4.61 25.15
CA LEU A 8 19.15 4.74 24.00
C LEU A 8 18.11 5.85 24.24
N PRO A 9 17.77 6.68 23.24
CA PRO A 9 16.69 7.65 23.37
C PRO A 9 15.38 6.95 23.72
N ALA A 10 14.76 7.37 24.82
CA ALA A 10 13.54 6.78 25.30
C ALA A 10 12.64 7.82 25.98
N GLY A 11 11.34 7.55 25.95
CA GLY A 11 10.36 8.26 26.75
C GLY A 11 10.49 7.92 28.24
N PRO A 12 9.97 8.79 29.13
CA PRO A 12 10.21 8.68 30.57
C PRO A 12 9.45 7.53 31.24
N GLU A 13 8.38 7.00 30.64
CA GLU A 13 7.50 6.00 31.25
C GLU A 13 7.77 4.57 30.74
N ILE A 14 8.96 4.33 30.17
CA ILE A 14 9.30 3.04 29.57
C ILE A 14 9.38 1.89 30.58
N GLU A 15 9.82 2.16 31.81
CA GLU A 15 9.90 1.15 32.86
C GLU A 15 8.54 0.92 33.50
N GLU A 16 7.76 1.98 33.68
CA GLU A 16 6.47 1.97 34.38
C GLU A 16 5.32 1.36 33.57
N ARG A 17 5.35 1.51 32.24
CA ARG A 17 4.27 1.06 31.34
C ARG A 17 4.50 -0.38 30.89
N ASP A 18 3.45 -1.18 30.88
CA ASP A 18 3.51 -2.58 30.41
C ASP A 18 3.65 -2.67 28.89
N ASP A 19 3.10 -1.71 28.15
CA ASP A 19 3.18 -1.62 26.70
C ASP A 19 4.44 -0.88 26.23
N LEU A 20 4.98 -1.27 25.07
CA LEU A 20 6.21 -0.70 24.51
C LEU A 20 6.02 -0.30 23.04
N ILE A 21 6.52 0.89 22.68
CA ILE A 21 6.63 1.33 21.28
C ILE A 21 8.11 1.45 20.90
N ILE A 22 8.54 0.72 19.89
CA ILE A 22 9.90 0.79 19.34
C ILE A 22 9.87 1.65 18.07
N VAL A 23 10.79 2.60 17.94
CA VAL A 23 10.95 3.48 16.77
C VAL A 23 12.39 3.46 16.27
N GLU A 24 12.66 4.02 15.09
CA GLU A 24 13.99 4.02 14.48
C GLU A 24 14.92 5.02 15.18
N GLY A 25 14.45 6.27 15.30
CA GLY A 25 15.27 7.42 15.63
C GLY A 25 14.86 8.16 16.90
N ARG A 26 15.78 9.01 17.35
CA ARG A 26 15.54 9.92 18.49
C ARG A 26 14.42 10.90 18.20
N ALA A 27 14.31 11.39 16.97
CA ALA A 27 13.32 12.38 16.60
C ALA A 27 11.90 11.82 16.65
N ASP A 28 11.72 10.55 16.31
CA ASP A 28 10.45 9.83 16.45
C ASP A 28 10.00 9.78 17.91
N VAL A 29 10.92 9.45 18.83
CA VAL A 29 10.65 9.50 20.28
C VAL A 29 10.19 10.90 20.68
N LEU A 30 10.88 11.95 20.21
CA LEU A 30 10.48 13.33 20.50
C LEU A 30 9.10 13.66 19.92
N ASN A 31 8.77 13.17 18.73
CA ASN A 31 7.48 13.44 18.10
C ASN A 31 6.32 12.71 18.82
N LEU A 32 6.55 11.46 19.24
CA LEU A 32 5.60 10.70 20.05
C LEU A 32 5.35 11.36 21.42
N LEU A 33 6.40 11.88 22.06
CA LEU A 33 6.28 12.61 23.32
C LEU A 33 5.41 13.87 23.18
N ARG A 34 5.50 14.59 22.05
CA ARG A 34 4.65 15.77 21.78
C ARG A 34 3.16 15.45 21.78
N ILE A 35 2.78 14.20 21.50
CA ILE A 35 1.38 13.76 21.51
C ILE A 35 0.99 12.97 22.77
N GLY A 36 1.89 12.90 23.75
CA GLY A 36 1.65 12.28 25.06
C GLY A 36 1.99 10.79 25.14
N ILE A 37 2.64 10.24 24.11
CA ILE A 37 3.13 8.85 24.13
C ILE A 37 4.52 8.85 24.75
N LYS A 38 4.66 8.20 25.91
CA LYS A 38 5.86 8.29 26.76
C LYS A 38 6.57 6.96 26.99
N ASN A 39 6.06 5.88 26.42
CA ASN A 39 6.58 4.52 26.49
C ASN A 39 7.28 4.10 25.19
N SER A 40 7.97 5.04 24.52
CA SER A 40 8.68 4.79 23.27
C SER A 40 10.19 4.71 23.44
N ILE A 41 10.88 3.86 22.66
CA ILE A 41 12.34 3.73 22.62
C ILE A 41 12.87 3.66 21.19
N ALA A 42 14.01 4.30 20.92
CA ALA A 42 14.69 4.26 19.64
C ALA A 42 15.76 3.16 19.59
N VAL A 43 15.83 2.43 18.47
CA VAL A 43 16.85 1.40 18.21
C VAL A 43 18.19 2.02 17.77
N GLN A 44 18.16 3.21 17.14
CA GLN A 44 19.32 3.97 16.64
C GLN A 44 20.25 3.17 15.71
N GLY A 45 19.77 2.87 14.50
CA GLY A 45 20.55 2.24 13.44
C GLY A 45 20.06 0.85 13.09
N THR A 46 20.87 0.09 12.35
CA THR A 46 20.49 -1.23 11.86
C THR A 46 20.57 -2.29 12.95
N SER A 47 21.69 -2.38 13.68
CA SER A 47 21.88 -3.44 14.67
C SER A 47 21.04 -3.25 15.93
N VAL A 48 20.10 -4.16 16.19
CA VAL A 48 19.23 -4.11 17.36
C VAL A 48 20.02 -4.40 18.66
N PRO A 49 20.06 -3.47 19.64
CA PRO A 49 20.77 -3.68 20.90
C PRO A 49 20.18 -4.81 21.75
N LYS A 50 21.04 -5.55 22.47
CA LYS A 50 20.60 -6.64 23.37
C LYS A 50 19.66 -6.17 24.48
N SER A 51 19.82 -4.94 24.95
CA SER A 51 18.94 -4.34 25.95
C SER A 51 17.50 -4.21 25.44
N ILE A 52 17.30 -3.86 24.16
CA ILE A 52 15.97 -3.84 23.52
C ILE A 52 15.41 -5.25 23.44
N ILE A 53 16.20 -6.24 23.01
CA ILE A 53 15.74 -7.63 22.92
C ILE A 53 15.26 -8.14 24.28
N ALA A 54 16.01 -7.88 25.35
CA ALA A 54 15.59 -8.24 26.70
C ALA A 54 14.29 -7.52 27.10
N LEU A 55 14.21 -6.20 26.84
CA LEU A 55 13.04 -5.39 27.15
C LEU A 55 11.77 -5.89 26.44
N THR A 56 11.86 -6.34 25.18
CA THR A 56 10.70 -6.87 24.45
C THR A 56 10.07 -8.10 25.09
N LYS A 57 10.82 -8.86 25.91
CA LYS A 57 10.30 -10.04 26.62
C LYS A 57 9.59 -9.70 27.91
N GLU A 58 9.86 -8.52 28.47
CA GLU A 58 9.26 -8.03 29.71
C GLU A 58 7.99 -7.22 29.46
N LYS A 59 7.85 -6.66 28.25
CA LYS A 59 6.76 -5.76 27.86
C LYS A 59 5.73 -6.48 27.01
N ASN A 60 4.45 -6.13 27.18
CA ASN A 60 3.35 -6.66 26.40
C ASN A 60 2.16 -5.66 26.39
N PRO A 61 1.69 -5.20 25.22
CA PRO A 61 2.17 -5.53 23.88
C PRO A 61 3.37 -4.69 23.43
N VAL A 62 4.20 -5.28 22.56
CA VAL A 62 5.30 -4.61 21.87
C VAL A 62 4.87 -4.21 20.46
N THR A 63 4.97 -2.91 20.15
CA THR A 63 4.67 -2.36 18.82
C THR A 63 5.92 -1.76 18.19
N PHE A 64 6.27 -2.15 16.97
CA PHE A 64 7.21 -1.38 16.16
C PHE A 64 6.47 -0.30 15.37
N PHE A 65 6.90 0.95 15.46
CA PHE A 65 6.41 2.06 14.65
C PHE A 65 7.56 2.63 13.82
N GLY A 66 7.64 2.17 12.58
CA GLY A 66 8.73 2.54 11.66
C GLY A 66 8.28 3.49 10.55
N ASP A 67 9.29 4.02 9.85
CA ASP A 67 9.12 4.92 8.72
C ASP A 67 8.49 4.23 7.52
N GLY A 68 7.92 5.05 6.63
CA GLY A 68 7.25 4.62 5.41
C GLY A 68 8.21 4.36 4.25
N ASP A 69 9.46 4.00 4.55
CA ASP A 69 10.53 3.86 3.57
C ASP A 69 11.19 2.46 3.64
N ARG A 70 12.23 2.27 2.83
CA ARG A 70 12.99 1.02 2.79
C ARG A 70 13.82 0.81 4.06
N GLY A 71 14.33 1.88 4.67
CA GLY A 71 15.09 1.83 5.93
C GLY A 71 14.28 1.20 7.05
N GLY A 72 13.09 1.75 7.31
CA GLY A 72 12.15 1.24 8.31
C GLY A 72 11.75 -0.22 8.07
N THR A 73 11.68 -0.66 6.80
CA THR A 73 11.40 -2.05 6.46
C THR A 73 12.54 -2.99 6.82
N LEU A 74 13.79 -2.58 6.62
CA LEU A 74 14.95 -3.39 6.96
C LEU A 74 15.09 -3.54 8.48
N ILE A 75 14.85 -2.47 9.23
CA ILE A 75 14.88 -2.49 10.69
C ILE A 75 13.79 -3.41 11.25
N LEU A 76 12.57 -3.34 10.70
CA LEU A 76 11.49 -4.25 11.08
C LEU A 76 11.88 -5.72 10.83
N LYS A 77 12.46 -6.03 9.66
CA LYS A 77 12.91 -7.39 9.36
C LYS A 77 13.97 -7.87 10.34
N GLU A 78 14.89 -7.01 10.74
CA GLU A 78 15.91 -7.35 11.72
C GLU A 78 15.30 -7.58 13.10
N LEU A 79 14.43 -6.66 13.57
CA LEU A 79 13.71 -6.80 14.84
C LEU A 79 12.93 -8.11 14.91
N LEU A 80 12.21 -8.46 13.86
CA LEU A 80 11.43 -9.72 13.80
C LEU A 80 12.30 -10.98 13.84
N GLN A 81 13.57 -10.91 13.47
CA GLN A 81 14.49 -12.04 13.58
C GLN A 81 15.00 -12.27 15.01
N VAL A 82 15.06 -11.20 15.82
CA VAL A 82 15.77 -11.22 17.12
C VAL A 82 14.89 -10.90 18.33
N ALA A 83 13.69 -10.36 18.12
CA ALA A 83 12.79 -9.86 19.16
C ALA A 83 11.32 -10.23 18.90
N GLU A 84 10.53 -10.27 19.96
CA GLU A 84 9.09 -10.55 19.89
C GLU A 84 8.33 -9.23 19.70
N ILE A 85 7.66 -9.09 18.55
CA ILE A 85 6.90 -7.90 18.18
C ILE A 85 5.44 -8.32 17.92
N ASP A 86 4.50 -7.79 18.70
CA ASP A 86 3.08 -8.11 18.57
C ASP A 86 2.40 -7.32 17.45
N TYR A 87 2.82 -6.06 17.25
CA TYR A 87 2.19 -5.17 16.29
C TYR A 87 3.20 -4.35 15.49
N VAL A 88 2.80 -3.99 14.27
CA VAL A 88 3.52 -3.05 13.43
C VAL A 88 2.61 -1.90 13.04
N ALA A 89 3.04 -0.69 13.34
CA ALA A 89 2.55 0.55 12.75
C ALA A 89 3.59 1.07 11.76
N ARG A 90 3.12 1.75 10.71
CA ARG A 90 3.98 2.37 9.70
C ARG A 90 3.53 3.80 9.47
N ALA A 91 4.50 4.69 9.28
CA ALA A 91 4.22 5.98 8.68
C ALA A 91 3.67 5.77 7.25
N PRO A 92 2.88 6.72 6.70
CA PRO A 92 2.56 6.72 5.29
C PRO A 92 3.82 6.61 4.44
N GLU A 93 3.71 5.98 3.28
CA GLU A 93 4.81 5.82 2.33
C GLU A 93 5.50 7.15 2.03
N GLY A 94 6.84 7.16 2.11
CA GLY A 94 7.67 8.34 1.88
C GLY A 94 7.68 9.37 3.01
N TYR A 95 7.01 9.11 4.13
CA TYR A 95 7.06 9.94 5.33
C TYR A 95 7.85 9.25 6.43
N GLU A 96 8.62 10.05 7.17
CA GLU A 96 9.25 9.62 8.41
C GLU A 96 8.32 9.88 9.61
N VAL A 97 8.46 9.09 10.68
CA VAL A 97 7.65 9.26 11.90
C VAL A 97 7.85 10.65 12.51
N GLU A 98 9.04 11.22 12.39
CA GLU A 98 9.35 12.60 12.81
C GLU A 98 8.56 13.69 12.05
N GLU A 99 8.12 13.41 10.82
CA GLU A 99 7.39 14.36 9.96
C GLU A 99 5.86 14.33 10.17
N LEU A 100 5.36 13.30 10.86
CA LEU A 100 3.92 13.08 10.98
C LEU A 100 3.23 14.11 11.88
N THR A 101 2.05 14.56 11.44
CA THR A 101 1.14 15.32 12.30
C THR A 101 0.55 14.45 13.40
N ARG A 102 0.08 15.08 14.49
CA ARG A 102 -0.64 14.39 15.59
C ARG A 102 -1.76 13.48 15.09
N LYS A 103 -2.54 13.92 14.10
CA LYS A 103 -3.64 13.12 13.55
C LYS A 103 -3.13 11.89 12.77
N GLN A 104 -2.04 12.04 12.02
CA GLN A 104 -1.43 10.93 11.28
C GLN A 104 -0.81 9.89 12.22
N MET A 105 -0.06 10.32 13.25
CA MET A 105 0.51 9.39 14.25
C MET A 105 -0.57 8.58 14.97
N ILE A 106 -1.63 9.25 15.46
CA ILE A 106 -2.75 8.56 16.12
C ILE A 106 -3.40 7.55 15.18
N LYS A 107 -3.64 7.95 13.92
CA LYS A 107 -4.22 7.07 12.90
C LYS A 107 -3.33 5.87 12.59
N ALA A 108 -2.00 6.06 12.48
CA ALA A 108 -1.05 4.98 12.21
C ALA A 108 -1.05 3.95 13.36
N LEU A 109 -0.97 4.42 14.61
CA LEU A 109 -0.98 3.56 15.80
C LEU A 109 -2.32 2.86 16.05
N GLN A 110 -3.45 3.48 15.68
CA GLN A 110 -4.77 2.85 15.74
C GLN A 110 -4.94 1.75 14.68
N ASN A 111 -4.34 1.92 13.51
CA ASN A 111 -4.39 0.95 12.41
C ASN A 111 -3.18 -0.01 12.41
N LYS A 112 -2.48 -0.14 13.54
CA LYS A 112 -1.37 -1.09 13.68
C LYS A 112 -1.85 -2.51 13.37
N LYS A 113 -1.03 -3.25 12.63
CA LYS A 113 -1.33 -4.63 12.22
C LYS A 113 -0.75 -5.59 13.24
N GLN A 114 -1.51 -6.60 13.61
CA GLN A 114 -1.01 -7.68 14.45
C GLN A 114 -0.10 -8.58 13.63
N ILE A 115 1.04 -8.93 14.22
CA ILE A 115 1.98 -9.89 13.69
C ILE A 115 1.52 -11.29 14.10
N SER A 116 1.10 -12.10 13.12
CA SER A 116 0.81 -13.52 13.32
C SER A 116 1.90 -14.36 12.66
N GLU A 117 2.45 -15.34 13.39
CA GLU A 117 3.41 -16.32 12.88
C GLU A 117 2.95 -16.87 11.52
N GLY A 118 3.74 -16.63 10.46
CA GLY A 118 3.49 -17.13 9.11
C GLY A 118 2.89 -16.16 8.08
N LYS A 119 2.39 -14.97 8.45
CA LYS A 119 1.84 -13.98 7.48
C LYS A 119 2.78 -12.83 7.11
N ILE A 120 3.84 -12.65 7.88
CA ILE A 120 4.70 -11.47 7.80
C ILE A 120 5.59 -11.53 6.55
N SER A 121 6.04 -12.71 6.15
CA SER A 121 6.89 -12.88 4.97
C SER A 121 6.19 -12.41 3.70
N GLU A 122 4.90 -12.71 3.51
CA GLU A 122 4.19 -12.28 2.31
C GLU A 122 3.86 -10.78 2.30
N GLU A 123 3.42 -10.17 3.42
CA GLU A 123 3.08 -8.73 3.43
C GLU A 123 4.32 -7.82 3.47
N ILE A 124 5.42 -8.23 4.11
CA ILE A 124 6.68 -7.47 4.13
C ILE A 124 7.51 -7.71 2.85
N GLU A 125 7.42 -8.87 2.20
CA GLU A 125 8.03 -9.04 0.87
C GLU A 125 7.31 -8.21 -0.21
N VAL A 126 5.99 -8.04 -0.10
CA VAL A 126 5.23 -7.13 -0.97
C VAL A 126 5.70 -5.67 -0.79
N ASP A 127 6.04 -5.26 0.44
CA ASP A 127 6.55 -3.91 0.77
C ASP A 127 7.99 -3.66 0.24
N VAL A 128 8.78 -4.72 0.04
CA VAL A 128 10.17 -4.63 -0.48
C VAL A 128 10.25 -4.85 -2.00
N GLN A 129 9.22 -5.43 -2.62
CA GLN A 129 9.14 -5.59 -4.08
C GLN A 129 8.36 -4.47 -4.78
N GLU A 130 7.55 -3.67 -4.06
CA GLU A 130 6.84 -2.51 -4.64
C GLU A 130 7.75 -1.28 -4.90
N THR A 131 9.04 -1.33 -4.54
CA THR A 131 10.01 -0.27 -4.91
C THR A 131 10.52 -0.42 -6.35
N SER A 132 9.66 -0.07 -7.31
CA SER A 132 10.08 0.65 -8.52
C SER A 132 9.04 1.74 -8.79
N GLU A 133 9.37 2.93 -8.28
CA GLU A 133 8.99 4.26 -8.76
C GLU A 133 7.67 4.40 -9.53
N GLU A 134 6.65 4.93 -8.85
CA GLU A 134 5.92 6.13 -9.25
C GLU A 134 4.83 6.43 -8.21
N GLU A 135 4.97 7.54 -7.48
CA GLU A 135 4.05 8.02 -6.44
C GLU A 135 2.59 7.96 -6.93
N TYR A 136 1.83 6.97 -6.47
CA TYR A 136 0.47 6.78 -6.97
C TYR A 136 -0.44 7.92 -6.53
N THR A 137 -1.08 8.60 -7.49
CA THR A 137 -2.09 9.64 -7.24
C THR A 137 -3.28 9.04 -6.45
N ASP A 138 -4.09 9.89 -5.81
CA ASP A 138 -5.29 9.42 -5.08
C ASP A 138 -6.24 8.61 -5.98
N LYS A 139 -6.32 8.94 -7.28
CA LYS A 139 -7.09 8.19 -8.27
C LYS A 139 -6.48 6.80 -8.53
N GLU A 140 -5.16 6.70 -8.61
CA GLU A 140 -4.47 5.43 -8.80
C GLU A 140 -4.55 4.53 -7.56
N LYS A 141 -4.54 5.11 -6.35
CA LYS A 141 -4.82 4.37 -5.12
C LYS A 141 -6.23 3.76 -5.12
N VAL A 142 -7.22 4.47 -5.67
CA VAL A 142 -8.59 3.95 -5.86
C VAL A 142 -8.60 2.84 -6.91
N LEU A 143 -7.92 3.03 -8.04
CA LEU A 143 -7.75 2.00 -9.08
C LEU A 143 -7.17 0.71 -8.50
N LEU A 144 -6.08 0.81 -7.74
CA LEU A 144 -5.43 -0.33 -7.08
C LEU A 144 -6.38 -1.09 -6.15
N ARG A 145 -7.31 -0.42 -5.46
CA ARG A 145 -8.34 -1.09 -4.64
C ARG A 145 -9.32 -1.90 -5.49
N PHE A 146 -9.77 -1.37 -6.63
CA PHE A 146 -10.62 -2.11 -7.55
C PHE A 146 -9.91 -3.35 -8.11
N LEU A 147 -8.65 -3.20 -8.53
CA LEU A 147 -7.85 -4.30 -9.06
C LEU A 147 -7.56 -5.38 -8.01
N LYS A 148 -7.29 -4.99 -6.75
CA LYS A 148 -7.16 -5.92 -5.61
C LYS A 148 -8.45 -6.71 -5.37
N LYS A 149 -9.63 -6.06 -5.41
CA LYS A 149 -10.94 -6.72 -5.24
C LYS A 149 -11.21 -7.74 -6.34
N LEU A 150 -10.79 -7.45 -7.57
CA LEU A 150 -10.90 -8.34 -8.72
C LEU A 150 -9.82 -9.44 -8.77
N LYS A 151 -8.88 -9.46 -7.81
CA LYS A 151 -7.74 -10.40 -7.77
C LYS A 151 -6.93 -10.40 -9.06
N VAL A 152 -6.76 -9.22 -9.66
CA VAL A 152 -5.95 -9.05 -10.87
C VAL A 152 -4.48 -9.29 -10.50
N LYS A 153 -3.81 -10.18 -11.23
CA LYS A 153 -2.36 -10.38 -11.15
C LYS A 153 -1.66 -9.24 -11.89
N ASN A 154 -0.45 -8.84 -11.50
CA ASN A 154 0.35 -7.81 -12.19
C ASN A 154 -0.46 -6.52 -12.49
N LYS A 155 -1.08 -5.97 -11.44
CA LYS A 155 -1.97 -4.79 -11.46
C LYS A 155 -1.26 -3.54 -12.00
N GLU A 156 0.06 -3.50 -11.90
CA GLU A 156 0.97 -2.44 -12.31
C GLU A 156 0.79 -2.11 -13.80
N GLN A 157 0.62 -3.12 -14.66
CA GLN A 157 0.41 -2.90 -16.10
C GLN A 157 -0.86 -2.10 -16.42
N ILE A 158 -1.93 -2.26 -15.63
CA ILE A 158 -3.17 -1.50 -15.82
C ILE A 158 -2.96 -0.05 -15.37
N VAL A 159 -2.21 0.15 -14.28
CA VAL A 159 -1.93 1.51 -13.80
C VAL A 159 -1.04 2.25 -14.80
N GLU A 160 0.00 1.59 -15.31
CA GLU A 160 0.88 2.11 -16.36
C GLU A 160 0.09 2.45 -17.63
N ALA A 161 -0.79 1.54 -18.07
CA ALA A 161 -1.67 1.80 -19.20
C ALA A 161 -2.60 3.00 -18.96
N VAL A 162 -3.09 3.22 -17.73
CA VAL A 162 -3.92 4.39 -17.39
C VAL A 162 -3.11 5.69 -17.42
N ARG A 163 -1.86 5.67 -16.94
CA ARG A 163 -0.95 6.83 -16.94
C ARG A 163 -0.56 7.25 -18.35
N ASN A 164 -0.19 6.28 -19.17
CA ASN A 164 0.47 6.52 -20.45
C ASN A 164 -0.43 6.31 -21.67
N ILE A 165 -1.75 6.17 -21.49
CA ILE A 165 -2.66 6.00 -22.63
C ILE A 165 -2.61 7.21 -23.57
N GLY A 166 -2.39 6.94 -24.86
CA GLY A 166 -2.45 7.97 -25.88
C GLY A 166 -3.87 8.46 -26.13
N LEU A 167 -3.97 9.70 -26.62
CA LEU A 167 -5.25 10.32 -26.97
C LEU A 167 -6.04 9.45 -27.96
N GLY A 168 -7.29 9.13 -27.61
CA GLY A 168 -8.16 8.34 -28.47
C GLY A 168 -7.74 6.88 -28.64
N GLN A 169 -6.89 6.34 -27.76
CA GLN A 169 -6.44 4.94 -27.81
C GLN A 169 -7.21 4.04 -26.83
N ALA A 170 -7.14 2.73 -27.08
CA ALA A 170 -7.66 1.68 -26.25
C ALA A 170 -6.68 0.51 -26.20
N ILE A 171 -6.40 0.02 -24.99
CA ILE A 171 -5.51 -1.10 -24.69
C ILE A 171 -6.32 -2.19 -23.99
N ALA A 172 -6.24 -3.43 -24.46
CA ALA A 172 -6.90 -4.55 -23.82
C ALA A 172 -5.91 -5.62 -23.35
N PHE A 173 -6.23 -6.25 -22.23
CA PHE A 173 -5.44 -7.31 -21.62
C PHE A 173 -6.29 -8.57 -21.38
N ASP A 174 -5.66 -9.73 -21.46
CA ASP A 174 -6.26 -11.01 -21.04
C ASP A 174 -6.18 -11.22 -19.51
N LYS A 175 -6.73 -12.34 -19.02
CA LYS A 175 -6.69 -12.70 -17.59
C LYS A 175 -5.28 -12.81 -17.01
N LYS A 176 -4.28 -13.12 -17.84
CA LYS A 176 -2.88 -13.30 -17.45
C LYS A 176 -2.07 -12.00 -17.55
N MET A 177 -2.71 -10.88 -17.90
CA MET A 177 -2.05 -9.61 -18.18
C MET A 177 -1.13 -9.65 -19.41
N ASN A 178 -1.52 -10.40 -20.44
CA ASN A 178 -0.93 -10.21 -21.76
C ASN A 178 -1.70 -9.14 -22.51
N GLN A 179 -1.00 -8.13 -23.05
CA GLN A 179 -1.60 -7.14 -23.93
C GLN A 179 -2.08 -7.83 -25.22
N LEU A 180 -3.37 -7.70 -25.51
CA LEU A 180 -4.02 -8.28 -26.69
C LEU A 180 -3.93 -7.35 -27.88
N PHE A 181 -4.14 -6.05 -27.64
CA PHE A 181 -4.04 -5.02 -28.65
C PHE A 181 -3.89 -3.63 -28.02
N GLU A 182 -3.40 -2.71 -28.84
CA GLU A 182 -3.47 -1.26 -28.65
C GLU A 182 -3.93 -0.64 -29.96
N ILE A 183 -5.08 0.01 -29.95
CA ILE A 183 -5.75 0.53 -31.17
C ILE A 183 -6.43 1.87 -30.89
N SER A 184 -6.83 2.58 -31.94
CA SER A 184 -7.72 3.73 -31.79
C SER A 184 -9.11 3.29 -31.33
N VAL A 185 -9.73 4.04 -30.41
CA VAL A 185 -11.10 3.83 -29.90
C VAL A 185 -12.12 3.71 -31.04
N GLY A 186 -11.92 4.42 -32.15
CA GLY A 186 -12.79 4.32 -33.31
C GLY A 186 -12.88 2.92 -33.92
N LYS A 187 -11.83 2.09 -33.76
CA LYS A 187 -11.77 0.69 -34.23
C LYS A 187 -12.14 -0.33 -33.15
N LEU A 188 -12.27 0.10 -31.89
CA LEU A 188 -12.48 -0.77 -30.75
C LEU A 188 -13.77 -1.59 -30.88
N TYR A 189 -14.85 -0.95 -31.33
CA TYR A 189 -16.15 -1.59 -31.41
C TYR A 189 -16.14 -2.83 -32.33
N ASP A 190 -15.42 -2.75 -33.45
CA ASP A 190 -15.34 -3.83 -34.44
C ASP A 190 -14.31 -4.88 -34.03
N LYS A 191 -13.20 -4.46 -33.42
CA LYS A 191 -12.10 -5.34 -33.00
C LYS A 191 -12.41 -6.20 -31.78
N LEU A 192 -13.34 -5.80 -30.91
CA LEU A 192 -13.70 -6.58 -29.72
C LEU A 192 -14.19 -8.01 -30.05
N ASP A 193 -14.70 -8.24 -31.26
CA ASP A 193 -15.14 -9.56 -31.70
C ASP A 193 -13.97 -10.50 -32.01
N GLU A 194 -12.80 -9.97 -32.34
CA GLU A 194 -11.62 -10.79 -32.65
C GLU A 194 -10.89 -11.25 -31.38
N TYR A 195 -11.13 -10.55 -30.26
CA TYR A 195 -10.38 -10.71 -29.01
C TYR A 195 -11.31 -11.06 -27.83
N HIS A 196 -12.05 -12.17 -27.94
CA HIS A 196 -12.96 -12.66 -26.88
C HIS A 196 -12.31 -12.93 -25.52
N GLN A 197 -10.99 -13.08 -25.48
CA GLN A 197 -10.22 -13.28 -24.25
C GLN A 197 -9.93 -11.99 -23.47
N SER A 198 -10.40 -10.84 -23.96
CA SER A 198 -10.22 -9.54 -23.31
C SER A 198 -10.93 -9.54 -21.96
N LYS A 199 -10.19 -9.25 -20.89
CA LYS A 199 -10.71 -9.19 -19.52
C LYS A 199 -10.61 -7.81 -18.90
N TYR A 200 -9.61 -7.04 -19.29
CA TYR A 200 -9.37 -5.69 -18.80
C TYR A 200 -9.22 -4.75 -19.99
N LEU A 201 -9.89 -3.60 -19.96
CA LEU A 201 -9.83 -2.58 -21.01
C LEU A 201 -9.48 -1.23 -20.40
N VAL A 202 -8.51 -0.53 -20.99
CA VAL A 202 -8.18 0.86 -20.68
C VAL A 202 -8.39 1.70 -21.94
N MET A 203 -9.11 2.81 -21.87
CA MET A 203 -9.37 3.65 -23.05
C MET A 203 -9.42 5.15 -22.77
N ASP A 204 -8.84 5.94 -23.67
CA ASP A 204 -9.07 7.38 -23.74
C ASP A 204 -10.23 7.66 -24.70
N GLY A 205 -11.45 7.57 -24.18
CA GLY A 205 -12.67 7.83 -24.94
C GLY A 205 -13.91 7.85 -24.04
N ILE A 206 -15.07 7.90 -24.69
CA ILE A 206 -16.37 7.90 -24.01
C ILE A 206 -16.89 6.47 -23.93
N LEU A 207 -17.11 5.97 -22.72
CA LEU A 207 -17.85 4.73 -22.49
C LEU A 207 -19.35 4.97 -22.74
N THR A 208 -19.85 4.42 -23.86
CA THR A 208 -21.25 4.49 -24.27
C THR A 208 -22.02 3.23 -23.87
N SER A 209 -23.35 3.34 -23.78
CA SER A 209 -24.23 2.20 -23.49
C SER A 209 -24.06 1.04 -24.48
N ARG A 210 -23.81 1.36 -25.75
CA ARG A 210 -23.57 0.39 -26.83
C ARG A 210 -22.25 -0.36 -26.64
N LEU A 211 -21.17 0.36 -26.28
CA LEU A 211 -19.87 -0.26 -26.01
C LEU A 211 -19.94 -1.13 -24.76
N LEU A 212 -20.54 -0.62 -23.67
CA LEU A 212 -20.71 -1.34 -22.41
C LEU A 212 -21.43 -2.68 -22.60
N SER A 213 -22.52 -2.67 -23.37
CA SER A 213 -23.29 -3.88 -23.70
C SER A 213 -22.43 -4.93 -24.42
N ARG A 214 -21.52 -4.48 -25.29
CA ARG A 214 -20.61 -5.36 -26.02
C ARG A 214 -19.52 -5.94 -25.11
N LEU A 215 -18.98 -5.13 -24.20
CA LEU A 215 -17.99 -5.58 -23.22
C LEU A 215 -18.56 -6.65 -22.27
N LEU A 216 -19.81 -6.47 -21.85
CA LEU A 216 -20.53 -7.47 -21.06
C LEU A 216 -20.74 -8.79 -21.82
N LYS A 217 -21.06 -8.73 -23.11
CA LYS A 217 -21.19 -9.92 -23.97
C LYS A 217 -19.89 -10.73 -24.03
N PHE A 218 -18.74 -10.06 -23.98
CA PHE A 218 -17.43 -10.70 -24.01
C PHE A 218 -16.84 -10.99 -22.62
N ASN A 219 -17.63 -10.86 -21.56
CA ASN A 219 -17.20 -11.10 -20.18
C ASN A 219 -15.95 -10.28 -19.80
N VAL A 220 -15.89 -9.01 -20.23
CA VAL A 220 -14.88 -8.08 -19.73
C VAL A 220 -15.23 -7.76 -18.27
N ASP A 221 -14.27 -7.95 -17.37
CA ASP A 221 -14.49 -7.83 -15.92
C ASP A 221 -14.23 -6.39 -15.42
N PHE A 222 -13.39 -5.63 -16.14
CA PHE A 222 -12.97 -4.29 -15.76
C PHE A 222 -12.76 -3.36 -16.97
N VAL A 223 -13.17 -2.10 -16.83
CA VAL A 223 -12.93 -1.02 -17.79
C VAL A 223 -12.45 0.23 -17.07
N ALA A 224 -11.31 0.79 -17.50
CA ALA A 224 -10.89 2.14 -17.15
C ALA A 224 -11.12 3.07 -18.35
N CYS A 225 -11.78 4.22 -18.15
CA CYS A 225 -12.04 5.18 -19.23
C CYS A 225 -12.03 6.64 -18.75
N LYS A 226 -11.64 7.59 -19.61
CA LYS A 226 -11.65 9.01 -19.26
C LYS A 226 -13.06 9.59 -19.09
N ASN A 227 -13.98 9.22 -19.98
CA ASN A 227 -15.31 9.82 -20.05
C ASN A 227 -16.41 8.76 -20.12
N ARG A 228 -17.63 9.17 -19.76
CA ARG A 228 -18.84 8.34 -19.87
C ARG A 228 -20.01 9.13 -20.45
N GLU A 229 -20.96 8.41 -21.02
CA GLU A 229 -22.28 8.92 -21.34
C GLU A 229 -23.04 9.30 -20.03
N GLU A 230 -23.77 10.42 -20.03
CA GLU A 230 -24.36 11.00 -18.81
C GLU A 230 -25.31 10.05 -18.08
N GLU A 231 -26.16 9.34 -18.82
CA GLU A 231 -27.17 8.42 -18.28
C GLU A 231 -26.72 6.95 -18.27
N LEU A 232 -25.40 6.69 -18.30
CA LEU A 232 -24.87 5.33 -18.38
C LEU A 232 -25.17 4.54 -17.10
N LYS A 233 -25.93 3.44 -17.24
CA LYS A 233 -26.18 2.47 -16.16
C LYS A 233 -25.18 1.34 -16.22
N ILE A 234 -24.45 1.12 -15.12
CA ILE A 234 -23.38 0.12 -15.02
C ILE A 234 -23.91 -1.12 -14.27
N PRO A 235 -24.00 -2.29 -14.91
CA PRO A 235 -24.41 -3.52 -14.23
C PRO A 235 -23.33 -4.05 -13.29
N ASP A 236 -23.73 -4.76 -12.22
CA ASP A 236 -22.82 -5.33 -11.22
C ASP A 236 -21.78 -6.33 -11.77
N LYS A 237 -21.99 -6.83 -12.99
CA LYS A 237 -21.11 -7.80 -13.65
C LYS A 237 -19.80 -7.21 -14.17
N ILE A 238 -19.68 -5.88 -14.24
CA ILE A 238 -18.49 -5.21 -14.77
C ILE A 238 -18.10 -4.06 -13.86
N THR A 239 -16.81 -3.98 -13.52
CA THR A 239 -16.28 -2.85 -12.76
C THR A 239 -15.83 -1.76 -13.72
N VAL A 240 -16.24 -0.52 -13.48
CA VAL A 240 -15.83 0.63 -14.29
C VAL A 240 -15.11 1.65 -13.42
N PHE A 241 -13.96 2.09 -13.90
CA PHE A 241 -13.13 3.12 -13.28
C PHE A 241 -13.00 4.33 -14.21
N TYR A 242 -12.98 5.52 -13.63
CA TYR A 242 -12.85 6.78 -14.36
C TYR A 242 -11.59 7.50 -13.90
N PHE A 243 -10.74 7.91 -14.85
CA PHE A 243 -9.48 8.60 -14.59
C PHE A 243 -9.40 9.95 -15.28
#